data_AF-A0A9X9G1J6-F1
#
_entry.id   AF-A0A9X9G1J6-F1
#
_cell.length_a   1.000
_cell.length_b   1.000
_cell.length_c   1.000
_cell.angle_alpha   90.00
_cell.angle_beta   90.00
_cell.angle_gamma   90.00
#
_symmetry.space_group_name_H-M   'P 1'
#
loop_
_entity.id
_entity.type
_entity.pdbx_description
1 polymer ?
#
loop_
_entity_poly.entity_id
_entity_poly.type
_entity_poly.pdbx_seq_one_letter_code
_entity_poly.pdbx_strand_id
1 'polypeptide(L)' 'MNKETKKAGLGFLPILSLIFITLKLMGYIAWSWWWVTAPLWAPFAIIATLAAVMFMFVGAATCWEKRRR' A
#
# COMPACT_ATOMS: atom_id res chain seq x y z
N MET A 1 -22.58 -12.21 -29.36
CA MET A 1 -21.72 -11.27 -28.60
C MET A 1 -21.85 -11.64 -27.12
N ASN A 2 -20.93 -12.49 -26.61
CA ASN A 2 -21.03 -13.02 -25.26
C ASN A 2 -20.63 -11.93 -24.25
N LYS A 3 -21.57 -11.54 -23.39
CA LYS A 3 -21.33 -10.60 -22.30
C LYS A 3 -20.71 -11.39 -21.15
N GLU A 4 -19.40 -11.60 -21.24
CA GLU A 4 -18.59 -12.08 -20.12
C GLU A 4 -18.75 -11.09 -18.97
N THR A 5 -19.69 -11.40 -18.07
CA THR A 5 -19.93 -10.63 -16.86
C THR A 5 -18.75 -10.90 -15.94
N LYS A 6 -17.72 -10.06 -16.03
CA LYS A 6 -16.60 -10.09 -15.10
C LYS A 6 -17.17 -9.89 -13.70
N LYS A 7 -17.33 -10.99 -12.97
CA LYS A 7 -17.64 -10.96 -11.54
C LYS A 7 -16.43 -10.31 -10.88
N ALA A 8 -16.51 -9.02 -10.63
CA ALA A 8 -15.55 -8.30 -9.82
C ALA A 8 -15.72 -8.83 -8.39
N GLY A 9 -15.04 -9.95 -8.10
CA GLY A 9 -14.93 -10.45 -6.74
C GLY A 9 -14.30 -9.36 -5.89
N LEU A 10 -14.97 -8.98 -4.80
CA LEU A 10 -14.38 -8.12 -3.78
C LEU A 10 -13.04 -8.75 -3.39
N GLY A 11 -11.95 -8.04 -3.64
CA GLY A 11 -10.61 -8.55 -3.38
C GLY A 11 -10.45 -8.95 -1.91
N PHE A 12 -9.48 -9.81 -1.61
CA PHE A 12 -9.19 -10.24 -0.24
C PHE A 12 -8.86 -9.07 0.71
N LEU A 13 -8.28 -7.99 0.17
CA LEU A 13 -7.83 -6.80 0.91
C LEU A 13 -8.94 -6.04 1.65
N PRO A 14 -10.07 -5.66 1.03
CA PRO A 14 -11.17 -5.00 1.74
C PRO A 14 -11.81 -5.90 2.80
N ILE A 15 -11.90 -7.21 2.57
CA ILE A 15 -12.45 -8.16 3.55
C ILE A 15 -11.52 -8.24 4.78
N LEU A 16 -10.21 -8.37 4.56
CA LEU A 16 -9.23 -8.38 5.64
C LEU A 16 -9.24 -7.05 6.43
N SER A 17 -9.36 -5.92 5.72
CA SER A 17 -9.48 -4.59 6.35
C SER A 17 -10.74 -4.49 7.22
N LEU A 18 -11.87 -5.00 6.73
CA LEU A 18 -13.13 -5.01 7.49
C LEU A 18 -13.01 -5.89 8.75
N ILE A 19 -12.38 -7.05 8.67
CA ILE A 19 -12.14 -7.95 9.81
C ILE A 19 -11.29 -7.26 10.89
N PHE A 20 -10.22 -6.56 10.51
CA PHE A 20 -9.39 -5.82 11.47
C PHE A 20 -10.17 -4.69 12.17
N ILE A 21 -11.06 -4.01 11.45
CA ILE A 21 -11.93 -2.97 11.99
C ILE A 21 -12.94 -3.58 12.98
N THR A 22 -13.65 -4.64 12.61
CA THR A 22 -14.65 -5.27 13.49
C THR A 22 -14.03 -5.85 14.76
N LEU A 23 -12.85 -6.45 14.66
CA LEU A 23 -12.12 -7.01 15.80
C LEU A 23 -11.67 -5.92 16.79
N LYS A 24 -11.32 -4.73 16.28
CA LYS A 24 -11.01 -3.56 17.12
C LYS A 24 -12.25 -2.96 17.78
N LEU A 25 -13.40 -2.91 17.10
CA LEU A 25 -14.66 -2.49 17.72
C LEU A 25 -15.14 -3.48 18.80
N MET A 26 -14.89 -4.78 18.63
CA MET A 26 -15.16 -5.78 19.66
C MET A 26 -14.19 -5.74 20.85
N GLY A 27 -13.21 -4.83 20.85
CA GLY A 27 -12.31 -4.64 21.99
C GLY A 27 -11.26 -5.74 22.18
N TYR A 28 -11.10 -6.66 21.23
CA TYR A 28 -10.07 -7.71 21.29
C TYR A 28 -8.65 -7.15 21.11
N ILE A 29 -8.49 -5.97 20.51
CA ILE A 29 -7.19 -5.39 20.16
C ILE A 29 -7.11 -3.93 20.63
N ALA A 30 -6.22 -3.65 21.59
CA ALA A 30 -5.93 -2.30 22.11
C ALA A 30 -4.99 -1.47 21.21
N TRP A 31 -4.61 -2.00 20.05
CA TRP A 31 -3.57 -1.43 19.21
C TRP A 31 -4.00 -0.15 18.51
N SER A 32 -3.01 0.64 18.06
CA SER A 32 -3.24 1.93 17.40
C SER A 32 -4.02 1.78 16.09
N TRP A 33 -4.83 2.79 15.74
CA TRP A 33 -5.64 2.82 14.49
C TRP A 33 -4.79 2.71 13.23
N TRP A 34 -3.52 3.12 13.30
CA TRP A 34 -2.52 2.94 12.26
C TRP A 34 -2.34 1.46 11.86
N TRP A 35 -2.29 0.54 12.81
CA TRP A 35 -2.13 -0.89 12.52
C TRP A 35 -3.40 -1.55 11.98
N VAL A 36 -4.57 -1.07 12.39
CA VAL A 36 -5.86 -1.56 11.86
C VAL A 36 -6.06 -1.15 10.40
N THR A 37 -5.52 0.00 10.01
CA THR A 37 -5.55 0.47 8.63
C THR A 37 -4.41 -0.09 7.79
N ALA A 38 -3.39 -0.74 8.38
CA ALA A 38 -2.21 -1.27 7.68
C ALA A 38 -2.53 -2.01 6.36
N PRO A 39 -3.52 -2.91 6.29
CA PRO A 39 -3.88 -3.56 5.01
C PRO A 39 -4.38 -2.59 3.93
N LEU A 40 -4.93 -1.42 4.31
CA LEU A 40 -5.39 -0.37 3.40
C LEU A 40 -4.25 0.47 2.82
N TRP A 41 -3.25 0.85 3.65
CA TRP A 41 -2.13 1.69 3.22
C TRP A 41 -0.87 0.89 2.85
N ALA A 42 -0.81 -0.42 3.08
CA ALA A 42 0.30 -1.26 2.64
C ALA A 42 0.65 -1.10 1.14
N PRO A 43 -0.31 -1.09 0.19
CA PRO A 43 0.00 -0.85 -1.22
C PRO A 43 0.61 0.54 -1.45
N PHE A 44 0.06 1.57 -0.80
CA PHE A 44 0.57 2.95 -0.88
C PHE A 44 1.97 3.08 -0.29
N ALA A 45 2.22 2.44 0.86
CA ALA A 45 3.52 2.45 1.53
C ALA A 45 4.60 1.80 0.66
N ILE A 46 4.28 0.68 0.00
CA ILE A 46 5.20 0.00 -0.93
C ILE A 46 5.55 0.95 -2.10
N ILE A 47 4.54 1.56 -2.72
CA ILE A 47 4.75 2.49 -3.84
C ILE A 47 5.58 3.71 -3.39
N ALA A 48 5.25 4.30 -2.24
CA ALA A 48 5.97 5.45 -1.70
C ALA A 48 7.45 5.12 -1.42
N THR A 49 7.71 3.93 -0.86
CA THR A 49 9.08 3.48 -0.57
C THR A 49 9.85 3.25 -1.87
N LEU A 50 9.26 2.58 -2.86
CA LEU A 50 9.88 2.38 -4.18
C LEU A 50 10.15 3.71 -4.89
N ALA A 51 9.20 4.64 -4.83
CA ALA A 51 9.35 5.97 -5.41
C ALA A 51 10.48 6.75 -4.75
N ALA A 52 10.58 6.74 -3.42
CA ALA A 52 11.65 7.41 -2.68
C ALA A 52 13.02 6.83 -3.03
N VAL A 53 13.13 5.50 -3.11
CA VAL A 53 14.36 4.80 -3.51
C VAL A 53 14.75 5.17 -4.94
N MET A 54 13.81 5.11 -5.89
CA MET A 54 14.02 5.55 -7.28
C MET A 54 14.50 7.00 -7.34
N PHE A 55 13.85 7.90 -6.61
CA PHE A 55 14.21 9.32 -6.58
C PHE A 55 15.62 9.53 -6.01
N MET A 56 15.99 8.78 -4.98
CA MET A 56 17.32 8.83 -4.39
C MET A 56 18.39 8.32 -5.36
N PHE A 57 18.15 7.20 -6.05
CA PHE A 57 19.07 6.66 -7.05
C PHE A 57 19.19 7.56 -8.28
N VAL A 58 18.09 8.10 -8.79
CA VAL A 58 18.09 9.04 -9.93
C VAL A 58 18.73 10.36 -9.51
N GLY A 59 18.43 10.88 -8.32
CA GLY A 59 19.08 12.06 -7.74
C GLY A 59 20.59 11.86 -7.58
N ALA A 60 21.02 10.69 -7.11
CA ALA A 60 22.42 10.33 -7.01
C ALA A 60 23.06 10.20 -8.41
N ALA A 61 22.40 9.56 -9.38
CA ALA A 61 22.90 9.41 -10.74
C ALA A 61 23.03 10.77 -11.45
N THR A 62 22.01 11.61 -11.36
CA THR A 62 22.00 12.97 -11.93
C THR A 62 23.04 13.88 -11.27
N CYS A 63 23.22 13.77 -9.94
CA CYS A 63 24.25 14.51 -9.21
C CYS A 63 25.66 13.99 -9.53
N TRP A 64 25.82 12.68 -9.72
CA TRP A 64 27.10 12.05 -10.07
C TRP A 64 27.56 12.44 -11.47
N GLU A 65 26.64 12.52 -12.43
CA GLU A 65 26.97 12.94 -13.79
C GLU A 65 27.42 14.40 -13.87
N LYS A 66 26.79 15.28 -13.09
CA LYS A 66 27.20 16.69 -13.05
C LYS A 66 28.56 16.92 -12.36
N ARG A 67 28.98 16.02 -11.46
CA ARG A 67 30.33 16.02 -10.87
C ARG A 67 31.38 15.33 -11.76
N ARG A 68 30.96 14.55 -12.75
CA ARG A 68 31.84 13.86 -13.70
C ARG A 68 32.19 14.67 -14.95
N ARG A 69 31.62 15.87 -15.11
CA ARG A 69 32.02 16.85 -16.12
C ARG A 69 32.85 17.95 -15.51
#